data_AF-A0A2N7XQJ5-F1
#
_entry.id   AF-A0A2N7XQJ5-F1
#
_cell.length_a   1.000
_cell.length_b   1.000
_cell.length_c   1.000
_cell.angle_alpha   90.00
_cell.angle_beta   90.00
_cell.angle_gamma   90.00
#
_symmetry.space_group_name_H-M   'P 1'
#
loop_
_entity.id
_entity.type
_entity.pdbx_description
1 polymer ?
#
loop_
_entity_poly.entity_id
_entity_poly.type
_entity_poly.pdbx_seq_one_letter_code
_entity_poly.pdbx_strand_id
1 'polypeptide(L)'
;MKFRSVSVSATSTPSGITPPKRFSMRVAEWLLDSPRLGENPNVKHLAGRLLKQPAREGVVAAQSRLGLLMCRECGNARDRRIGQDLLRSAARAGDRRAQQELGLIED
;
A
#
# COMPACT_ATOMS: atom_id res chain seq x y z
N MET A 1 41.75 27.04 11.43
CA MET A 1 40.81 26.19 12.19
C MET A 1 40.39 25.04 11.30
N LYS A 2 40.62 23.79 11.72
CA LYS A 2 40.15 22.57 11.05
C LYS A 2 38.80 22.19 11.64
N PHE A 3 37.77 22.02 10.83
CA PHE A 3 36.72 21.03 11.09
C PHE A 3 36.36 20.32 9.79
N ARG A 4 36.43 19.00 9.88
CA ARG A 4 36.25 17.99 8.84
C ARG A 4 34.83 17.44 8.94
N SER A 5 34.26 17.12 7.78
CA SER A 5 33.27 16.04 7.54
C SER A 5 31.85 16.27 8.10
N VAL A 6 30.75 15.74 7.56
CA VAL A 6 30.51 14.58 6.70
C VAL A 6 29.32 14.90 5.79
N SER A 7 29.47 14.74 4.48
CA SER A 7 28.34 14.60 3.56
C SER A 7 27.73 13.21 3.76
N VAL A 8 26.57 13.13 4.41
CA VAL A 8 25.76 11.89 4.43
C VAL A 8 25.09 11.78 3.08
N SER A 9 25.74 11.07 2.17
CA SER A 9 25.09 10.51 0.98
C SER A 9 24.00 9.57 1.47
N ALA A 10 22.73 9.90 1.18
CA ALA A 10 21.60 9.01 1.37
C ALA A 10 21.74 7.87 0.35
N THR A 11 22.54 6.87 0.70
CA THR A 11 22.64 5.62 -0.05
C THR A 11 21.28 4.98 0.04
N SER A 12 20.52 5.07 -1.06
CA SER A 12 19.30 4.33 -1.27
C SER A 12 19.68 2.85 -1.28
N THR A 13 19.57 2.20 -0.14
CA THR A 13 19.76 0.77 -0.01
C THR A 13 18.75 0.09 -0.94
N PRO A 14 19.15 -0.68 -1.96
CA PRO A 14 18.22 -1.56 -2.63
C PRO A 14 17.89 -2.66 -1.62
N SER A 15 16.80 -2.48 -0.88
CA SER A 15 16.31 -3.42 0.12
C SER A 15 16.32 -4.83 -0.46
N GLY A 16 17.20 -5.64 0.10
CA GLY A 16 17.51 -6.99 -0.33
C GLY A 16 16.24 -7.82 -0.49
N ILE A 17 16.23 -8.59 -1.56
CA ILE A 17 15.20 -9.55 -1.94
C ILE A 17 14.96 -10.49 -0.75
N THR A 18 13.86 -10.27 -0.01
CA THR A 18 13.28 -11.28 0.88
C THR A 18 12.25 -12.04 0.04
N PRO A 19 12.55 -13.28 -0.41
CA PRO A 19 11.74 -13.98 -1.41
C PRO A 19 10.27 -14.27 -1.01
N PRO A 20 9.86 -14.49 0.26
CA PRO A 20 8.45 -14.80 0.54
C PRO A 20 7.54 -13.56 0.51
N LYS A 21 8.08 -12.35 0.70
CA LYS A 21 7.29 -11.11 0.83
C LYS A 21 6.80 -10.56 -0.50
N ARG A 22 7.57 -10.74 -1.57
CA ARG A 22 7.15 -10.38 -2.93
C ARG A 22 6.04 -11.31 -3.42
N PHE A 23 6.10 -12.58 -3.04
CA PHE A 23 5.10 -13.56 -3.47
C PHE A 23 3.71 -13.26 -2.92
N SER A 24 3.59 -12.97 -1.62
CA SER A 24 2.29 -12.62 -1.01
C SER A 24 1.69 -11.35 -1.61
N MET A 25 2.52 -10.35 -1.90
CA MET A 25 2.10 -9.11 -2.54
C MET A 25 1.66 -9.35 -3.99
N ARG A 26 2.42 -10.12 -4.78
CA ARG A 26 2.07 -10.47 -6.16
C ARG A 26 0.76 -11.26 -6.24
N VAL A 27 0.54 -12.18 -5.30
CA VAL A 27 -0.70 -12.95 -5.20
C VAL A 27 -1.85 -12.02 -4.83
N ALA A 28 -1.68 -11.12 -3.86
CA ALA A 28 -2.71 -10.17 -3.49
C ALA A 28 -3.08 -9.23 -4.65
N GLU A 29 -2.09 -8.74 -5.40
CA GLU A 29 -2.34 -7.95 -6.61
C GLU A 29 -3.10 -8.76 -7.66
N TRP A 30 -2.63 -9.97 -7.96
CA TRP A 30 -3.26 -10.85 -8.94
C TRP A 30 -4.71 -11.21 -8.59
N LEU A 31 -4.99 -11.47 -7.31
CA LEU A 31 -6.34 -11.74 -6.80
C LEU A 31 -7.28 -10.53 -7.00
N LEU A 32 -6.77 -9.32 -6.81
CA LEU A 32 -7.55 -8.08 -6.97
C LEU A 32 -7.68 -7.61 -8.42
N ASP A 33 -6.75 -7.97 -9.28
CA ASP A 33 -6.74 -7.60 -10.70
C ASP A 33 -7.57 -8.55 -11.57
N SER A 34 -7.88 -9.74 -11.04
CA SER A 34 -8.71 -10.73 -11.73
C SER A 34 -10.20 -10.38 -11.62
N PRO A 35 -10.90 -9.99 -12.70
CA PRO A 35 -12.28 -9.47 -12.63
C PRO A 35 -13.29 -10.50 -12.08
N ARG A 36 -13.03 -11.79 -12.23
CA ARG A 36 -13.90 -12.86 -11.70
C ARG A 36 -13.67 -13.15 -10.21
N LEU A 37 -12.47 -12.86 -9.70
CA LEU A 37 -12.09 -13.14 -8.32
C LEU A 37 -12.19 -11.89 -7.46
N GLY A 38 -11.90 -10.73 -8.03
CA GLY A 38 -11.94 -9.43 -7.37
C GLY A 38 -13.33 -9.08 -6.85
N GLU A 39 -14.41 -9.52 -7.48
CA GLU A 39 -15.79 -9.29 -7.02
C GLU A 39 -16.15 -10.14 -5.79
N ASN A 40 -15.45 -11.23 -5.53
CA ASN A 40 -15.76 -12.13 -4.42
C ASN A 40 -15.26 -11.53 -3.08
N PRO A 41 -16.16 -11.34 -2.09
CA PRO A 41 -15.80 -10.71 -0.81
C PRO A 41 -14.74 -11.53 -0.03
N ASN A 42 -14.74 -12.86 -0.19
CA ASN A 42 -13.74 -13.74 0.41
C ASN A 42 -12.33 -13.50 -0.16
N VAL A 43 -12.23 -13.26 -1.47
CA VAL A 43 -10.96 -12.96 -2.13
C VAL A 43 -10.45 -11.59 -1.70
N LYS A 44 -11.34 -10.59 -1.64
CA LYS A 44 -11.00 -9.25 -1.14
C LYS A 44 -10.49 -9.30 0.31
N HIS A 45 -11.12 -10.09 1.18
CA HIS A 45 -10.64 -10.30 2.56
C HIS A 45 -9.28 -10.99 2.61
N LEU A 46 -9.07 -12.04 1.80
CA LEU A 46 -7.80 -12.73 1.73
C LEU A 46 -6.69 -11.80 1.23
N ALA A 47 -6.94 -11.03 0.16
CA ALA A 47 -6.03 -10.03 -0.34
C ALA A 47 -5.74 -8.96 0.73
N GLY A 48 -6.74 -8.47 1.44
CA GLY A 48 -6.56 -7.55 2.57
C GLY A 48 -5.65 -8.12 3.67
N ARG A 49 -5.82 -9.41 4.01
CA ARG A 49 -4.94 -10.10 4.98
C ARG A 49 -3.50 -10.20 4.48
N LEU A 50 -3.30 -10.54 3.20
CA LEU A 50 -1.99 -10.63 2.57
C LEU A 50 -1.30 -9.26 2.49
N LEU A 51 -2.07 -8.19 2.30
CA LEU A 51 -1.56 -6.81 2.19
C LEU A 51 -1.31 -6.15 3.55
N LYS A 52 -1.93 -6.64 4.63
CA LYS A 52 -1.83 -6.05 5.97
C LYS A 52 -0.39 -5.97 6.48
N GLN A 53 0.39 -7.02 6.28
CA GLN A 53 1.78 -7.05 6.69
C GLN A 53 2.68 -6.13 5.84
N PRO A 54 2.72 -6.23 4.50
CA PRO A 54 3.52 -5.34 3.68
C PRO A 54 3.10 -3.86 3.80
N ALA A 55 1.81 -3.57 4.00
CA ALA A 55 1.35 -2.20 4.25
C ALA A 55 1.93 -1.62 5.57
N ARG A 56 2.03 -2.46 6.61
CA ARG A 56 2.67 -2.10 7.89
C ARG A 56 4.18 -1.92 7.77
N GLU A 57 4.82 -2.70 6.89
CA GLU A 57 6.24 -2.58 6.58
C GLU A 57 6.58 -1.37 5.69
N GLY A 58 5.57 -0.57 5.29
CA GLY A 58 5.78 0.64 4.49
C GLY A 58 5.82 0.40 2.98
N VAL A 59 5.41 -0.78 2.51
CA VAL A 59 5.31 -1.03 1.07
C VAL A 59 4.18 -0.21 0.47
N VAL A 60 4.54 0.84 -0.26
CA VAL A 60 3.64 1.83 -0.85
C VAL A 60 2.48 1.20 -1.64
N ALA A 61 2.79 0.25 -2.53
CA ALA A 61 1.78 -0.44 -3.33
C ALA A 61 0.81 -1.29 -2.47
N ALA A 62 1.27 -1.82 -1.35
CA ALA A 62 0.40 -2.55 -0.43
C ALA A 62 -0.49 -1.60 0.38
N GLN A 63 0.04 -0.46 0.80
CA GLN A 63 -0.73 0.60 1.45
C GLN A 63 -1.84 1.12 0.55
N SER A 64 -1.55 1.38 -0.72
CA SER A 64 -2.57 1.83 -1.68
C SER A 64 -3.63 0.75 -1.91
N ARG A 65 -3.23 -0.50 -2.18
CA ARG A 65 -4.18 -1.61 -2.39
C ARG A 65 -5.06 -1.90 -1.18
N LEU A 66 -4.48 -1.92 0.03
CA LEU A 66 -5.24 -2.14 1.26
C LEU A 66 -6.16 -0.95 1.55
N GLY A 67 -5.69 0.28 1.33
CA GLY A 67 -6.46 1.51 1.50
C GLY A 67 -7.71 1.52 0.62
N LEU A 68 -7.58 1.21 -0.68
CA LEU A 68 -8.73 1.07 -1.59
C LEU A 68 -9.73 0.02 -1.10
N LEU A 69 -9.24 -1.16 -0.69
CA LEU A 69 -10.11 -2.22 -0.18
C LEU A 69 -10.89 -1.77 1.05
N MET A 70 -10.24 -1.10 2.00
CA MET A 70 -10.90 -0.59 3.19
C MET A 70 -11.91 0.53 2.85
N CYS A 71 -11.58 1.41 1.91
CA CYS A 71 -12.48 2.50 1.50
C CYS A 71 -13.73 1.98 0.76
N ARG A 72 -13.58 0.94 -0.08
CA ARG A 72 -14.67 0.39 -0.90
C ARG A 72 -15.52 -0.64 -0.17
N GLU A 73 -14.90 -1.51 0.63
CA GLU A 73 -15.60 -2.65 1.25
C GLU A 73 -16.11 -2.38 2.67
N CYS A 74 -15.60 -1.37 3.37
CA CYS A 74 -16.07 -1.09 4.73
C CYS A 74 -17.25 -0.10 4.77
N GLY A 75 -18.39 -0.60 5.24
CA GLY A 75 -19.50 0.23 5.72
C GLY A 75 -19.17 1.00 7.02
N ASN A 76 -18.09 0.65 7.71
CA ASN A 76 -17.66 1.28 8.94
C ASN A 76 -16.80 2.54 8.68
N ALA A 77 -17.19 3.66 9.27
CA ALA A 77 -16.48 4.93 9.15
C ALA A 77 -15.02 4.86 9.66
N ARG A 78 -14.76 4.04 10.69
CA ARG A 78 -13.41 3.88 11.25
C ARG A 78 -12.45 3.28 10.23
N ASP A 79 -12.85 2.19 9.59
CA ASP A 79 -12.03 1.49 8.62
C ASP A 79 -11.80 2.32 7.36
N ARG A 80 -12.82 3.09 6.95
CA ARG A 80 -12.69 4.06 5.86
C ARG A 80 -11.63 5.12 6.15
N ARG A 81 -11.59 5.65 7.38
CA ARG A 81 -10.57 6.63 7.80
C ARG A 81 -9.16 6.03 7.78
N ILE A 82 -9.00 4.81 8.29
CA ILE A 82 -7.72 4.09 8.22
C ILE A 82 -7.30 3.87 6.75
N GLY A 83 -8.24 3.50 5.89
CA GLY A 83 -8.01 3.35 4.45
C GLY A 83 -7.54 4.65 3.79
N GLN A 84 -8.19 5.77 4.10
CA GLN A 84 -7.79 7.10 3.60
C GLN A 84 -6.40 7.50 4.09
N ASP A 85 -6.04 7.22 5.35
CA ASP A 85 -4.71 7.53 5.88
C ASP A 85 -3.61 6.68 5.22
N LEU A 86 -3.91 5.42 4.88
CA LEU A 86 -3.03 4.57 4.08
C LEU A 86 -2.87 5.13 2.66
N LEU A 87 -3.97 5.56 2.03
CA LEU A 87 -3.92 6.20 0.70
C LEU A 87 -3.13 7.49 0.73
N ARG A 88 -3.30 8.34 1.74
CA ARG A 88 -2.55 9.60 1.89
C ARG A 88 -1.06 9.33 2.04
N SER A 89 -0.70 8.28 2.78
CA SER A 89 0.70 7.87 2.93
C SER A 89 1.28 7.35 1.61
N ALA A 90 0.54 6.52 0.89
CA ALA A 90 0.96 6.01 -0.42
C ALA A 90 1.06 7.14 -1.48
N ALA A 91 0.11 8.08 -1.48
CA ALA A 91 0.09 9.22 -2.37
C ALA A 91 1.29 10.15 -2.14
N ARG A 92 1.65 10.40 -0.87
CA ARG A 92 2.88 11.15 -0.50
C ARG A 92 4.15 10.44 -0.93
N ALA A 93 4.14 9.11 -0.97
CA ALA A 93 5.26 8.31 -1.46
C ALA A 93 5.29 8.20 -3.01
N GLY A 94 4.37 8.86 -3.72
CA GLY A 94 4.35 8.91 -5.19
C GLY A 94 3.47 7.86 -5.87
N ASP A 95 2.61 7.14 -5.15
CA ASP A 95 1.66 6.21 -5.76
C ASP A 95 0.54 6.96 -6.50
N ARG A 96 0.57 6.89 -7.83
CA ARG A 96 -0.42 7.54 -8.70
C ARG A 96 -1.84 7.02 -8.46
N ARG A 97 -2.00 5.74 -8.12
CA ARG A 97 -3.34 5.15 -7.90
C ARG A 97 -3.94 5.70 -6.61
N ALA A 98 -3.12 5.83 -5.57
CA ALA A 98 -3.56 6.44 -4.32
C ALA A 98 -3.92 7.92 -4.50
N GLN A 99 -3.16 8.67 -5.31
CA GLN A 99 -3.46 10.06 -5.63
C GLN A 99 -4.79 10.20 -6.38
N GLN A 100 -5.03 9.37 -7.39
CA GLN A 100 -6.30 9.36 -8.13
C GLN A 100 -7.49 9.07 -7.23
N GLU A 101 -7.37 8.05 -6.37
CA GLU A 101 -8.49 7.62 -5.52
C GLU A 101 -8.77 8.60 -4.38
N LEU A 102 -7.75 9.30 -3.88
CA LEU A 102 -7.99 10.44 -2.97
C LEU A 102 -8.71 11.58 -3.67
N GLY A 103 -8.32 11.90 -4.91
CA GLY A 103 -9.03 12.90 -5.72
C GLY A 103 -10.51 12.56 -5.92
N LEU A 104 -10.84 11.28 -6.12
CA LEU A 104 -12.23 10.82 -6.23
C LEU A 104 -13.01 10.83 -4.90
N ILE A 105 -12.33 10.87 -3.76
CA ILE A 105 -12.95 10.92 -2.43
C ILE A 105 -13.15 12.36 -1.96
N GLU A 106 -12.27 13.27 -2.38
CA GLU A 106 -12.27 14.69 -2.01
C GLU A 106 -13.18 15.54 -2.91
N ASP A 107 -13.48 15.08 -4.12
CA ASP A 107 -14.51 15.62 -5.04
C ASP A 107 -15.92 15.11 -4.68
#